data_AF-A0A2W0A734-F1
#
_entry.id   AF-A0A2W0A734-F1
#
_cell.length_a   1.000
_cell.length_b   1.000
_cell.length_c   1.000
_cell.angle_alpha   90.00
_cell.angle_beta   90.00
_cell.angle_gamma   90.00
#
_symmetry.space_group_name_H-M   'P 1'
#
loop_
_entity.id
_entity.type
_entity.pdbx_description
1 polymer ?
#
loop_
_entity_poly.entity_id
_entity_poly.type
_entity_poly.pdbx_seq_one_letter_code
_entity_poly.pdbx_strand_id
1 'polypeptide(L)'
;MAYKEVFWMACDSIEPLRAEYGPFHTRDEAEAEAKKLGFGYLLRYEHLIDANDEIQDVRCIFLELHNVQVAAKPSLGLHTRCATCGESATHEQPWQAEVWADIHEFEHSRHHVRLFEHTRGEGLKEIGDWRE
;
A
#
# COMPACT_ATOMS: atom_id res chain seq x y z
N MET A 1 21.58 -0.26 -27.06
CA MET A 1 21.64 1.09 -26.44
C MET A 1 21.18 0.90 -25.02
N ALA A 2 21.89 1.42 -24.03
CA ALA A 2 21.40 1.30 -22.66
C ALA A 2 20.13 2.15 -22.51
N TYR A 3 19.07 1.58 -21.95
CA TYR A 3 17.82 2.30 -21.67
C TYR A 3 17.53 2.26 -20.17
N LYS A 4 16.63 3.16 -19.75
CA LYS A 4 16.32 3.39 -18.34
C LYS A 4 14.87 3.03 -18.10
N GLU A 5 14.63 2.07 -17.21
CA GLU A 5 13.30 1.77 -16.69
C GLU A 5 13.09 2.47 -15.35
N VAL A 6 11.85 2.91 -15.10
CA VAL A 6 11.48 3.66 -13.90
C VAL A 6 10.24 3.03 -13.29
N PHE A 7 10.33 2.70 -12.01
CA PHE A 7 9.22 2.17 -11.22
C PHE A 7 8.96 3.09 -10.03
N TRP A 8 7.68 3.31 -9.72
CA TRP A 8 7.26 4.10 -8.59
C TRP A 8 6.62 3.22 -7.52
N MET A 9 7.01 3.42 -6.28
CA MET A 9 6.43 2.77 -5.11
C MET A 9 5.99 3.83 -4.10
N ALA A 10 4.96 3.53 -3.32
CA ALA A 10 4.67 4.23 -2.08
C ALA A 10 5.44 3.56 -0.93
N CYS A 11 6.01 4.35 -0.01
CA CYS A 11 6.78 3.84 1.13
C CYS A 11 6.46 4.57 2.43
N ASP A 12 6.41 3.82 3.53
CA ASP A 12 6.16 4.38 4.87
C ASP A 12 7.38 5.12 5.44
N SER A 13 8.60 4.66 5.13
CA SER A 13 9.86 5.19 5.66
C SER A 13 11.03 5.05 4.67
N ILE A 14 12.18 5.63 5.02
CA ILE A 14 13.46 5.48 4.28
C ILE A 14 14.34 4.34 4.83
N GLU A 15 13.85 3.61 5.83
CA GLU A 15 14.62 2.56 6.51
C GLU A 15 14.70 1.28 5.65
N PRO A 16 15.69 0.39 5.91
CA PRO A 16 15.83 -0.85 5.16
C PRO A 16 14.61 -1.80 5.27
N LEU A 17 13.94 -1.84 6.42
CA LEU A 17 12.76 -2.69 6.69
C LEU A 17 11.44 -1.90 6.53
N ARG A 18 11.33 -1.13 5.45
CA ARG A 18 10.16 -0.33 5.12
C ARG A 18 9.07 -1.17 4.45
N ALA A 19 7.83 -0.70 4.55
CA ALA A 19 6.74 -1.18 3.71
C ALA A 19 6.81 -0.49 2.34
N GLU A 20 6.74 -1.27 1.26
CA GLU A 20 6.67 -0.77 -0.12
C GLU A 20 5.38 -1.27 -0.77
N TYR A 21 4.66 -0.38 -1.45
CA TYR A 21 3.45 -0.71 -2.18
C TYR A 21 3.53 -0.19 -3.62
N GLY A 22 3.15 -1.02 -4.59
CA GLY A 22 3.35 -0.78 -6.02
C GLY A 22 3.71 -2.08 -6.78
N PRO A 23 4.27 -2.00 -8.01
CA PRO A 23 4.73 -0.79 -8.70
C PRO A 23 3.62 0.00 -9.43
N PHE A 24 3.81 1.31 -9.52
CA PHE A 24 2.96 2.26 -10.25
C PHE A 24 3.66 2.79 -11.50
N HIS A 25 2.88 3.14 -12.52
CA HIS A 25 3.41 3.61 -13.80
C HIS A 25 3.77 5.10 -13.74
N THR A 26 3.04 5.87 -12.94
CA THR A 26 3.27 7.32 -12.79
C THR A 26 3.52 7.70 -11.34
N ARG A 27 4.21 8.85 -11.16
CA ARG A 27 4.39 9.45 -9.84
C ARG A 27 3.04 9.77 -9.20
N ASP A 28 2.08 10.29 -9.97
CA ASP A 28 0.80 10.76 -9.45
C ASP A 28 -0.05 9.61 -8.90
N GLU A 29 -0.04 8.45 -9.58
CA GLU A 29 -0.64 7.21 -9.07
C GLU A 29 -0.02 6.80 -7.72
N ALA A 30 1.32 6.75 -7.66
CA ALA A 30 2.02 6.39 -6.43
C ALA A 30 1.74 7.37 -5.29
N GLU A 31 1.65 8.67 -5.59
CA GLU A 31 1.32 9.71 -4.60
C GLU A 31 -0.12 9.58 -4.09
N ALA A 32 -1.07 9.25 -4.96
CA ALA A 32 -2.46 9.03 -4.57
C ALA A 32 -2.58 7.83 -3.62
N GLU A 33 -1.94 6.70 -3.95
CA GLU A 33 -1.93 5.52 -3.10
C GLU A 33 -1.17 5.75 -1.79
N ALA A 34 -0.02 6.42 -1.83
CA ALA A 34 0.71 6.78 -0.62
C ALA A 34 -0.16 7.59 0.36
N LYS A 35 -0.93 8.55 -0.15
CA LYS A 35 -1.86 9.35 0.68
C LYS A 35 -2.98 8.52 1.28
N LYS A 36 -3.56 7.58 0.54
CA LYS A 36 -4.60 6.66 1.06
C LYS A 36 -4.05 5.78 2.19
N LEU A 37 -2.84 5.25 2.00
CA LEU A 37 -2.17 4.36 2.94
C LEU A 37 -1.53 5.09 4.14
N GLY A 38 -1.41 6.42 4.07
CA GLY A 38 -0.73 7.22 5.09
C GLY A 38 0.81 7.12 5.01
N PHE A 39 1.34 6.71 3.86
CA PHE A 39 2.78 6.58 3.60
C PHE A 39 3.42 7.95 3.34
N GLY A 40 4.54 8.22 4.02
CA GLY A 40 5.23 9.51 4.01
C GLY A 40 6.15 9.75 2.81
N TYR A 41 6.45 8.71 2.04
CA TYR A 41 7.48 8.76 1.01
C TYR A 41 7.02 8.09 -0.28
N LEU A 42 7.62 8.50 -1.39
CA LEU A 42 7.66 7.73 -2.63
C LEU A 42 9.07 7.23 -2.85
N LEU A 43 9.17 6.01 -3.39
CA LEU A 43 10.42 5.44 -3.83
C LEU A 43 10.40 5.27 -5.34
N ARG A 44 11.39 5.84 -6.01
CA ARG A 44 11.62 5.68 -7.43
C ARG A 44 12.82 4.76 -7.65
N TYR A 45 12.56 3.59 -8.21
CA TYR A 45 13.60 2.71 -8.72
C TYR A 45 13.94 3.09 -10.16
N GLU A 46 15.22 3.27 -10.44
CA GLU A 46 15.72 3.46 -11.80
C GLU A 46 16.67 2.32 -12.16
N HIS A 47 16.31 1.52 -13.14
CA HIS A 47 17.16 0.44 -13.66
C HIS A 47 17.86 0.91 -14.93
N LEU A 48 19.19 0.89 -14.94
CA LEU A 48 19.97 1.08 -16.15
C LEU A 48 20.22 -0.29 -16.78
N ILE A 49 19.59 -0.53 -17.92
CA ILE A 49 19.62 -1.80 -18.64
C ILE A 49 20.52 -1.66 -19.86
N ASP A 50 21.39 -2.64 -20.12
CA ASP A 50 22.28 -2.63 -21.27
C ASP A 50 21.63 -3.19 -22.55
N ALA A 51 22.45 -3.47 -23.57
CA ALA A 51 21.96 -3.98 -24.85
C ALA A 51 21.58 -5.47 -24.83
N ASN A 52 21.92 -6.20 -23.76
CA ASN A 52 21.64 -7.62 -23.56
C ASN A 52 20.49 -7.83 -22.56
N ASP A 53 19.75 -6.77 -22.22
CA ASP A 53 18.72 -6.75 -21.19
C ASP A 53 19.24 -7.09 -19.77
N GLU A 54 20.52 -6.84 -19.50
CA GLU A 54 21.08 -6.99 -18.16
C GLU A 54 21.02 -5.68 -17.36
N ILE A 55 20.58 -5.75 -16.10
CA ILE A 55 20.57 -4.62 -15.17
C ILE A 55 22.01 -4.34 -14.74
N GLN A 56 22.53 -3.19 -15.11
CA GLN A 56 23.89 -2.75 -14.79
C GLN A 56 23.95 -1.90 -13.50
N ASP A 57 22.90 -1.14 -13.21
CA ASP A 57 22.83 -0.25 -12.05
C ASP A 57 21.37 -0.08 -11.60
N VAL A 58 21.20 0.09 -10.29
CA VAL A 58 19.90 0.32 -9.64
C VAL A 58 20.02 1.53 -8.74
N ARG A 59 19.23 2.57 -9.04
CA ARG A 59 19.17 3.78 -8.21
C ARG A 59 17.84 3.85 -7.47
N CYS A 60 17.95 4.02 -6.16
CA CYS A 60 16.82 4.20 -5.27
C CYS A 60 16.73 5.66 -4.86
N ILE A 61 15.66 6.35 -5.26
CA ILE A 61 15.47 7.78 -4.96
C ILE A 61 14.21 7.92 -4.12
N PHE A 62 14.40 8.40 -2.89
CA PHE A 62 13.32 8.67 -1.95
C PHE A 62 12.84 10.12 -2.09
N LEU A 63 11.53 10.30 -2.15
CA LEU A 63 10.87 11.59 -2.24
C LEU A 63 9.91 11.72 -1.05
N GLU A 64 10.19 12.65 -0.16
CA GLU A 64 9.31 12.93 0.99
C GLU A 64 8.06 13.70 0.55
N LEU A 65 6.90 13.18 0.92
CA LEU A 65 5.62 13.80 0.64
C LEU A 65 5.31 14.85 1.72
N HIS A 66 5.32 16.11 1.33
CA HIS A 66 4.91 17.20 2.21
C HIS A 66 3.38 17.19 2.31
N ASN A 67 2.83 17.35 3.52
CA ASN A 67 1.39 17.28 3.86
C ASN A 67 0.74 15.89 3.88
N VAL A 68 1.45 14.82 4.22
CA VAL A 68 0.77 13.62 4.73
C VAL A 68 0.26 13.97 6.13
N GLN A 69 -0.95 14.54 6.21
CA GLN A 69 -1.66 14.60 7.47
C GLN A 69 -1.96 13.15 7.86
N VAL A 70 -1.05 12.57 8.63
CA VAL A 70 -1.32 11.37 9.41
C VAL A 70 -2.42 11.79 10.37
N ALA A 71 -3.67 11.64 9.94
CA ALA A 71 -4.80 11.78 10.82
C ALA A 71 -4.61 10.67 11.86
N ALA A 72 -3.99 11.01 12.98
CA ALA A 72 -3.85 10.17 14.15
C ALA A 72 -5.25 9.97 14.72
N LYS A 73 -6.06 9.15 14.04
CA LYS A 73 -7.26 8.59 14.63
C LYS A 73 -6.78 7.67 15.75
N PRO A 74 -7.45 7.72 16.92
CA PRO A 74 -7.12 6.86 18.05
C PRO A 74 -7.10 5.40 17.59
N SER A 75 -6.34 4.56 18.28
CA SER A 75 -6.17 3.13 18.01
C SER A 75 -7.52 2.38 18.01
N LEU A 76 -8.22 2.43 16.88
CA LEU A 76 -9.32 1.54 16.55
C LEU A 76 -8.66 0.26 16.01
N GLY A 77 -9.01 -0.88 16.58
CA GLY A 77 -8.64 -2.16 15.95
C GLY A 77 -9.36 -2.23 14.61
N LEU A 78 -8.60 -2.38 13.52
CA LEU A 78 -9.17 -2.59 12.20
C LEU A 78 -9.31 -4.08 11.96
N HIS A 79 -10.41 -4.51 11.37
CA HIS A 79 -10.67 -5.91 11.08
C HIS A 79 -11.10 -6.07 9.64
N THR A 80 -10.41 -6.92 8.89
CA THR A 80 -10.86 -7.32 7.55
C THR A 80 -11.59 -8.65 7.63
N ARG A 81 -12.62 -8.82 6.80
CA ARG A 81 -13.30 -10.11 6.61
C ARG A 81 -13.72 -10.29 5.17
N CYS A 82 -13.40 -11.44 4.57
CA CYS A 82 -13.89 -11.81 3.25
C CYS A 82 -15.38 -12.18 3.32
N ALA A 83 -16.20 -11.52 2.49
CA ALA A 83 -17.62 -11.78 2.39
C ALA A 83 -17.94 -13.14 1.73
N THR A 84 -16.98 -13.74 1.04
CA THR A 84 -17.15 -14.99 0.28
C THR A 84 -16.72 -16.23 1.08
N CYS A 85 -15.49 -16.24 1.59
CA CYS A 85 -14.95 -17.40 2.34
C CYS A 85 -14.98 -17.23 3.86
N GLY A 86 -15.23 -16.01 4.37
CA GLY A 86 -15.31 -15.73 5.81
C GLY A 86 -13.97 -15.56 6.52
N GLU A 87 -12.84 -15.70 5.84
CA GLU A 87 -11.51 -15.46 6.40
C GLU A 87 -11.37 -14.01 6.90
N SER A 88 -10.63 -13.81 7.99
CA SER A 88 -10.54 -12.52 8.66
C SER A 88 -9.17 -12.26 9.28
N ALA A 89 -8.74 -11.01 9.31
CA ALA A 89 -7.52 -10.56 9.96
C ALA A 89 -7.76 -9.28 10.78
N THR A 90 -6.87 -8.99 11.73
CA THR A 90 -6.89 -7.77 12.55
C THR A 90 -5.63 -6.96 12.27
N HIS A 91 -5.77 -5.64 12.21
CA HIS A 91 -4.75 -4.72 11.74
C HIS A 91 -4.61 -3.55 12.69
N GLU A 92 -3.37 -3.10 12.87
CA GLU A 92 -3.05 -1.91 13.67
C GLU A 92 -3.05 -0.64 12.81
N GLN A 93 -2.81 -0.79 11.51
CA GLN A 93 -2.67 0.31 10.57
C GLN A 93 -3.58 0.14 9.34
N PRO A 94 -4.15 1.22 8.78
CA PRO A 94 -5.02 1.13 7.60
C PRO A 94 -4.39 0.41 6.41
N TRP A 95 -3.11 0.65 6.13
CA TRP A 95 -2.43 0.02 5.00
C TRP A 95 -2.32 -1.51 5.13
N GLN A 96 -2.24 -2.05 6.36
CA GLN A 96 -2.19 -3.50 6.58
C GLN A 96 -3.50 -4.15 6.14
N ALA A 97 -4.64 -3.49 6.40
CA ALA A 97 -5.94 -3.94 5.95
C ALA A 97 -6.03 -3.94 4.41
N GLU A 98 -5.52 -2.89 3.76
CA GLU A 98 -5.49 -2.80 2.29
C GLU A 98 -4.64 -3.89 1.67
N VAL A 99 -3.40 -4.05 2.13
CA VAL A 99 -2.48 -5.07 1.61
C VAL A 99 -3.04 -6.47 1.80
N TRP A 100 -3.63 -6.75 2.97
CA TRP A 100 -4.27 -8.04 3.22
C TRP A 100 -5.41 -8.30 2.24
N ALA A 101 -6.26 -7.29 1.99
CA ALA A 101 -7.38 -7.41 1.07
C ALA A 101 -6.92 -7.61 -0.38
N ASP A 102 -5.91 -6.86 -0.84
CA ASP A 102 -5.34 -7.01 -2.18
C ASP A 102 -4.77 -8.40 -2.40
N ILE A 103 -3.97 -8.91 -1.45
CA ILE A 103 -3.42 -10.27 -1.53
C ILE A 103 -4.55 -11.29 -1.57
N HIS A 104 -5.54 -11.16 -0.68
CA HIS A 104 -6.66 -12.10 -0.60
C HIS A 104 -7.50 -12.14 -1.88
N GLU A 105 -7.80 -10.97 -2.46
CA GLU A 105 -8.59 -10.85 -3.69
C GLU A 105 -7.79 -11.28 -4.94
N PHE A 106 -6.47 -11.10 -4.91
CA PHE A 106 -5.58 -11.61 -5.95
C PHE A 106 -5.48 -13.14 -5.91
N GLU A 107 -5.26 -13.72 -4.73
CA GLU A 107 -5.15 -15.18 -4.53
C GLU A 107 -6.48 -15.90 -4.75
N HIS A 108 -7.60 -15.21 -4.49
CA HIS A 108 -8.94 -15.77 -4.63
C HIS A 108 -9.83 -14.94 -5.56
N SER A 109 -9.88 -15.35 -6.82
CA SER A 109 -10.75 -14.73 -7.82
C SER A 109 -12.21 -14.64 -7.35
N ARG A 110 -12.82 -13.45 -7.49
CA ARG A 110 -14.21 -13.13 -7.10
C ARG A 110 -14.48 -13.13 -5.58
N HIS A 111 -13.44 -13.10 -4.75
CA HIS A 111 -13.61 -12.76 -3.35
C HIS A 111 -13.71 -11.24 -3.20
N HIS A 112 -14.34 -10.82 -2.11
CA HIS A 112 -14.49 -9.40 -1.78
C HIS A 112 -14.28 -9.23 -0.28
N VAL A 113 -13.34 -8.37 0.08
CA VAL A 113 -13.00 -8.09 1.47
C VAL A 113 -13.76 -6.86 1.96
N ARG A 114 -14.21 -6.91 3.22
CA ARG A 114 -14.87 -5.80 3.91
C ARG A 114 -14.01 -5.37 5.10
N LEU A 115 -14.02 -4.08 5.40
CA LEU A 115 -13.32 -3.50 6.56
C LEU A 115 -14.31 -3.13 7.65
N PHE A 116 -13.90 -3.41 8.88
CA PHE A 116 -14.62 -3.09 10.09
C PHE A 116 -13.71 -2.32 11.05
N GLU A 117 -14.29 -1.34 11.72
CA GLU A 117 -13.69 -0.63 12.83
C GLU A 117 -14.20 -1.21 14.16
N HIS A 118 -13.29 -1.46 15.10
CA HIS A 118 -13.64 -1.84 16.47
C HIS A 118 -13.48 -0.65 17.40
N THR A 119 -14.60 -0.07 17.85
CA THR A 119 -14.64 0.96 18.89
C THR A 119 -14.90 0.35 20.26
N ARG A 120 -14.17 0.84 21.27
CA ARG A 120 -14.37 0.40 22.65
C ARG A 120 -15.76 0.82 23.14
N GLY A 121 -16.70 -0.13 23.16
CA GLY A 121 -18.06 0.06 23.68
C GLY A 121 -19.17 -0.09 22.64
N GLU A 122 -18.88 -0.04 21.34
CA GLU A 122 -19.90 -0.17 20.28
C GLU A 122 -19.73 -1.43 19.41
N GLY A 123 -18.64 -2.18 19.59
CA GLY A 123 -18.40 -3.43 18.87
C GLY A 123 -17.79 -3.22 17.48
N LEU A 124 -17.99 -4.17 16.58
CA LEU A 124 -17.50 -4.11 15.19
C LEU A 124 -18.51 -3.35 14.32
N LYS A 125 -18.05 -2.31 13.64
CA LYS A 125 -18.85 -1.51 12.71
C LYS A 125 -18.19 -1.54 11.33
N GLU A 126 -18.96 -1.83 10.28
CA GLU A 126 -18.46 -1.84 8.91
C GLU A 126 -18.16 -0.42 8.44
N ILE A 127 -17.00 -0.23 7.77
CA ILE A 127 -16.67 1.00 7.06
C ILE A 127 -17.21 0.84 5.63
N GLY A 128 -18.30 1.55 5.33
CA GLY A 128 -18.86 1.62 3.98
C GLY A 128 -17.91 2.32 3.01
N ASP A 129 -18.00 1.97 1.73
CA ASP A 129 -17.29 2.60 0.61
C ASP A 129 -15.75 2.58 0.73
N TRP A 130 -15.20 1.64 1.50
CA TRP A 130 -13.75 1.54 1.72
C TRP A 130 -12.96 1.27 0.43
N ARG A 131 -13.54 0.48 -0.48
CA ARG A 131 -12.93 0.02 -1.74
C ARG A 131 -13.83 0.28 -2.96
N GLU A 132 -14.78 1.21 -2.86
CA GLU A 132 -15.62 1.68 -3.99
C GLU A 132 -15.00 2.87 -4.74
#